data_AF-A0A9P4IGU7-F1
#
_entry.id   AF-A0A9P4IGU7-F1
#
_cell.length_a   1.000
_cell.length_b   1.000
_cell.length_c   1.000
_cell.angle_alpha   90.00
_cell.angle_beta   90.00
_cell.angle_gamma   90.00
#
_symmetry.space_group_name_H-M   'P 1'
#
loop_
_entity.id
_entity.type
_entity.pdbx_description
1 polymer ?
#
loop_
_entity_poly.entity_id
_entity_poly.type
_entity_poly.pdbx_seq_one_letter_code
_entity_poly.pdbx_strand_id
1 'polypeptide(L)'
;MPPHFRKFIRAISPYVSLPVRLSRRNICISIFLVIISCSLFFVFEIWPALISLGHETKLFDEINKHEQREFTRKYTPQWNDNPIFGGPPPPWNERPQRLIQDVIQVTTETYSGSMTLYPDGTGMYPVQEYWVYVGGTPPSPSEPLWKRAWRKLSVFSLPGGGCVDPHETCDAFNRAFDRFVELMHTKTVWPSRGLLRFVDCDNSPIVCDRWQVDAVMLAHVKMGHCNMLFKPEVRWICDVRWTYVGLPLKEMPFHRSQKLPDGRVVPIFPSAFEQLYSVMALNGALDALQNTTKPPLVEWTYPNPDTLKDDQDAAALAA
;
A
#
# COMPACT_ATOMS: atom_id res chain seq x y z
N MET A 1 -13.46 -0.69 -10.60
CA MET A 1 -13.90 0.68 -10.97
C MET A 1 -13.77 1.56 -9.74
N PRO A 2 -12.96 2.64 -9.78
CA PRO A 2 -12.73 3.47 -8.60
C PRO A 2 -14.06 4.02 -8.04
N PRO A 3 -14.22 4.16 -6.72
CA PRO A 3 -15.44 4.70 -6.11
C PRO A 3 -15.78 6.10 -6.64
N HIS A 4 -14.78 6.89 -7.03
CA HIS A 4 -14.94 8.20 -7.67
C HIS A 4 -15.62 8.12 -9.06
N PHE A 5 -15.34 7.07 -9.83
CA PHE A 5 -15.92 6.88 -11.16
C PHE A 5 -17.40 6.54 -11.11
N ARG A 6 -17.83 5.74 -10.10
CA ARG A 6 -19.26 5.48 -9.86
C ARG A 6 -20.02 6.75 -9.49
N LYS A 7 -19.41 7.65 -8.71
CA LYS A 7 -19.99 8.96 -8.37
C LYS A 7 -20.10 9.85 -9.60
N PHE A 8 -19.07 9.87 -10.46
CA PHE A 8 -19.07 10.64 -11.70
C PHE A 8 -20.16 10.17 -12.68
N ILE A 9 -20.32 8.85 -12.91
CA ILE A 9 -21.39 8.31 -13.75
C ILE A 9 -22.77 8.68 -13.19
N ARG A 10 -22.99 8.53 -11.87
CA ARG A 10 -24.26 8.90 -11.23
C ARG A 10 -24.54 10.40 -11.34
N ALA A 11 -23.51 11.24 -11.31
CA ALA A 11 -23.66 12.69 -11.49
C ALA A 11 -24.06 13.07 -12.93
N ILE A 12 -23.64 12.29 -13.93
CA ILE A 12 -23.95 12.56 -15.35
C ILE A 12 -25.31 11.97 -15.76
N SER A 13 -25.73 10.87 -15.13
CA SER A 13 -26.99 10.16 -15.43
C SER A 13 -28.26 11.03 -15.53
N PRO A 14 -28.54 12.01 -14.63
CA PRO A 14 -29.74 12.84 -14.76
C PRO A 14 -29.73 13.77 -15.98
N TYR A 15 -28.58 14.07 -16.56
CA TYR A 15 -28.48 14.93 -17.75
C TYR A 15 -28.81 14.21 -19.06
N VAL A 16 -28.93 12.88 -19.04
CA VAL A 16 -29.18 12.06 -20.24
C VAL A 16 -30.68 11.92 -20.58
N SER A 17 -31.58 12.23 -19.65
CA SER A 17 -33.02 11.92 -19.80
C SER A 17 -33.94 13.13 -20.05
N LEU A 18 -33.41 14.35 -20.19
CA LEU A 18 -34.24 15.52 -20.49
C LEU A 18 -34.52 15.63 -22.00
N PRO A 19 -35.79 15.68 -22.44
CA PRO A 19 -36.16 15.89 -23.84
C PRO A 19 -35.91 17.36 -24.22
N VAL A 20 -34.65 17.73 -24.38
CA VAL A 20 -34.25 19.05 -24.84
C VAL A 20 -34.51 19.11 -26.35
N ARG A 21 -35.35 20.06 -26.80
CA ARG A 21 -35.39 20.45 -28.21
C ARG A 21 -33.97 20.83 -28.63
N LEU A 22 -33.31 19.94 -29.36
CA LEU A 22 -31.91 20.06 -29.76
C LEU A 22 -31.76 21.16 -30.81
N SER A 23 -31.65 22.40 -30.35
CA SER A 23 -31.05 23.46 -31.15
C SER A 23 -29.58 23.11 -31.41
N ARG A 24 -29.09 23.39 -32.62
CA ARG A 24 -27.65 23.20 -32.97
C ARG A 24 -26.72 23.80 -31.92
N ARG A 25 -27.13 24.92 -31.30
CA ARG A 25 -26.40 25.58 -30.20
C ARG A 25 -26.23 24.66 -28.98
N ASN A 26 -27.28 23.94 -28.58
CA ASN A 26 -27.25 23.06 -27.40
C ASN A 26 -26.38 21.81 -27.66
N ILE A 27 -26.34 21.31 -28.90
CA ILE A 27 -25.45 20.21 -29.30
C ILE A 27 -23.99 20.66 -29.15
N CYS A 28 -23.62 21.81 -29.70
CA CYS A 28 -22.24 22.31 -29.60
C CYS A 28 -21.81 22.54 -28.15
N ILE A 29 -22.68 23.11 -27.31
CA ILE A 29 -22.39 23.31 -25.88
C ILE A 29 -22.20 21.95 -25.17
N SER A 30 -23.06 20.97 -25.44
CA SER A 30 -22.97 19.65 -24.80
C SER A 30 -21.67 18.93 -25.18
N ILE A 31 -21.29 18.95 -26.46
CA ILE A 31 -20.02 18.38 -26.93
C ILE A 31 -18.83 19.07 -26.25
N PHE A 32 -18.85 20.41 -26.18
CA PHE A 32 -17.79 21.17 -25.54
C PHE A 32 -17.64 20.82 -24.05
N LEU A 33 -18.75 20.70 -23.31
CA LEU A 33 -18.73 20.29 -21.91
C LEU A 33 -18.20 18.86 -21.72
N VAL A 34 -18.57 17.93 -22.60
CA VAL A 34 -18.03 16.56 -22.58
C VAL A 34 -16.52 16.56 -22.82
N ILE A 35 -16.05 17.32 -23.82
CA ILE A 35 -14.60 17.43 -24.11
C ILE A 35 -13.86 18.00 -22.90
N ILE A 36 -14.33 19.11 -22.32
CA ILE A 36 -13.73 19.68 -21.10
C ILE A 36 -13.71 18.65 -19.98
N SER A 37 -14.83 17.97 -19.73
CA SER A 37 -14.90 16.98 -18.66
C SER A 37 -13.93 15.82 -18.86
N CYS A 38 -13.81 15.31 -20.09
CA CYS A 38 -12.84 14.26 -20.43
C CYS A 38 -11.39 14.76 -20.29
N SER A 39 -11.09 15.99 -20.71
CA SER A 39 -9.77 16.59 -20.55
C SER A 39 -9.41 16.78 -19.08
N LEU A 40 -10.34 17.26 -18.25
CA LEU A 40 -10.11 17.40 -16.81
C LEU A 40 -9.89 16.03 -16.15
N PHE A 41 -10.73 15.03 -16.48
CA PHE A 41 -10.53 13.67 -15.98
C PHE A 41 -9.16 13.10 -16.38
N PHE A 42 -8.74 13.28 -17.63
CA PHE A 42 -7.44 12.84 -18.09
C PHE A 42 -6.30 13.54 -17.33
N VAL A 43 -6.36 14.87 -17.19
CA VAL A 43 -5.32 15.67 -16.53
C VAL A 43 -5.23 15.40 -15.02
N PHE A 44 -6.36 15.17 -14.35
CA PHE A 44 -6.38 15.03 -12.89
C PHE A 44 -6.30 13.59 -12.39
N GLU A 45 -6.70 12.59 -13.18
CA GLU A 45 -6.74 11.19 -12.73
C GLU A 45 -5.75 10.32 -13.51
N ILE A 46 -5.85 10.30 -14.84
CA ILE A 46 -5.06 9.38 -15.67
C ILE A 46 -3.59 9.81 -15.71
N TRP A 47 -3.34 11.08 -15.97
CA TRP A 47 -1.99 11.58 -16.22
C TRP A 47 -1.07 11.47 -14.99
N PRO A 48 -1.50 11.85 -13.76
CA PRO A 48 -0.69 11.64 -12.56
C PRO A 48 -0.41 10.15 -12.30
N ALA A 49 -1.38 9.27 -12.55
CA ALA A 49 -1.19 7.84 -12.41
C ALA A 49 -0.13 7.31 -13.41
N LEU A 50 -0.14 7.77 -14.66
CA LEU A 50 0.88 7.39 -15.64
C LEU A 50 2.28 7.88 -15.24
N ILE A 51 2.40 9.11 -14.71
CA ILE A 51 3.68 9.62 -14.20
C ILE A 51 4.16 8.79 -13.02
N SER A 52 3.27 8.48 -12.07
CA SER A 52 3.59 7.65 -10.92
C SER A 52 4.08 6.27 -11.34
N LEU A 53 3.39 5.60 -12.27
CA LEU A 53 3.84 4.31 -12.81
C LEU A 53 5.19 4.42 -13.51
N GLY A 54 5.40 5.46 -14.33
CA GLY A 54 6.67 5.71 -15.00
C GLY A 54 7.82 5.97 -14.02
N HIS A 55 7.54 6.65 -12.90
CA HIS A 55 8.51 6.87 -11.84
C HIS A 55 8.84 5.57 -11.08
N GLU A 56 7.80 4.85 -10.65
CA GLU A 56 7.92 3.58 -9.92
C GLU A 56 8.73 2.57 -10.72
N THR A 57 8.34 2.33 -11.98
CA THR A 57 9.04 1.41 -12.89
C THR A 57 10.51 1.79 -13.07
N LYS A 58 10.81 3.08 -13.30
CA LYS A 58 12.19 3.56 -13.46
C LYS A 58 13.01 3.38 -12.19
N LEU A 59 12.45 3.71 -11.02
CA LEU A 59 13.13 3.57 -9.74
C LEU A 59 13.49 2.11 -9.47
N PHE A 60 12.53 1.20 -9.61
CA PHE A 60 12.76 -0.21 -9.33
C PHE A 60 13.63 -0.89 -10.39
N ASP A 61 13.57 -0.48 -11.66
CA ASP A 61 14.52 -0.93 -12.68
C ASP A 61 15.96 -0.54 -12.32
N GLU A 62 16.16 0.71 -11.87
CA GLU A 62 17.47 1.20 -11.46
C GLU A 62 18.00 0.44 -10.23
N ILE A 63 17.16 0.22 -9.22
CA ILE A 63 17.50 -0.58 -8.04
C ILE A 63 17.86 -2.02 -8.43
N ASN A 64 17.03 -2.69 -9.22
CA ASN A 64 17.26 -4.07 -9.66
C ASN A 64 18.55 -4.20 -10.46
N LYS A 65 18.85 -3.21 -11.31
CA LYS A 65 20.09 -3.14 -12.07
C LYS A 65 21.31 -3.01 -11.15
N HIS A 66 21.22 -2.23 -10.07
CA HIS A 66 22.29 -2.14 -9.08
C HIS A 66 22.47 -3.45 -8.31
N GLU A 67 21.39 -4.07 -7.84
CA GLU A 67 21.42 -5.35 -7.13
C GLU A 67 22.01 -6.45 -8.02
N GLN A 68 21.60 -6.51 -9.30
CA GLN A 68 22.14 -7.49 -10.26
C GLN A 68 23.62 -7.28 -10.53
N ARG A 69 24.09 -6.03 -10.61
CA ARG A 69 25.53 -5.72 -10.76
C ARG A 69 26.32 -6.15 -9.53
N GLU A 70 25.81 -5.91 -8.33
CA GLU A 70 26.46 -6.33 -7.08
C GLU A 70 26.49 -7.85 -6.95
N PHE A 71 25.39 -8.52 -7.27
CA PHE A 71 25.32 -9.97 -7.33
C PHE A 71 26.36 -10.53 -8.32
N THR A 72 26.38 -10.02 -9.55
CA THR A 72 27.33 -10.44 -10.59
C THR A 72 28.77 -10.23 -10.13
N ARG A 73 29.08 -9.08 -9.52
CA ARG A 73 30.43 -8.80 -9.01
C ARG A 73 30.84 -9.76 -7.88
N LYS A 74 29.91 -10.08 -6.98
CA LYS A 74 30.16 -10.95 -5.82
C LYS A 74 30.38 -12.41 -6.23
N TYR A 75 29.60 -12.91 -7.19
CA TYR A 75 29.58 -14.33 -7.54
C TYR A 75 30.32 -14.67 -8.83
N THR A 76 30.58 -13.70 -9.70
CA THR A 76 31.30 -13.88 -10.97
C THR A 76 32.40 -12.83 -11.17
N PRO A 77 33.42 -12.79 -10.28
CA PRO A 77 34.42 -11.74 -10.28
C PRO A 77 35.24 -11.66 -11.59
N GLN A 78 35.36 -12.77 -12.32
CA GLN A 78 36.03 -12.82 -13.62
C GLN A 78 35.33 -12.01 -14.72
N TRP A 79 34.09 -11.56 -14.50
CA TRP A 79 33.32 -10.71 -15.41
C TRP A 79 33.43 -9.22 -15.05
N ASN A 80 34.14 -8.85 -13.98
CA ASN A 80 34.23 -7.47 -13.51
C ASN A 80 34.91 -6.51 -14.51
N ASP A 81 35.80 -7.03 -15.36
CA ASP A 81 36.52 -6.22 -16.36
C ASP A 81 35.77 -6.15 -17.69
N ASN A 82 34.62 -6.82 -17.82
CA ASN A 82 33.88 -6.87 -19.07
C ASN A 82 33.05 -5.58 -19.25
N PRO A 83 33.33 -4.74 -20.28
CA PRO A 83 32.66 -3.46 -20.49
C PRO A 83 31.15 -3.60 -20.72
N ILE A 84 30.67 -4.79 -21.08
CA ILE A 84 29.24 -5.09 -21.27
C ILE A 84 28.45 -4.95 -19.95
N PHE A 85 29.08 -5.23 -18.81
CA PHE A 85 28.41 -5.19 -17.50
C PHE A 85 28.43 -3.80 -16.85
N GLY A 86 29.04 -2.83 -17.55
CA GLY A 86 29.26 -1.47 -17.07
C GLY A 86 30.39 -1.41 -16.03
N GLY A 87 30.88 -0.20 -15.79
CA GLY A 87 31.86 0.05 -14.73
C GLY A 87 31.32 -0.30 -13.32
N PRO A 88 32.14 -0.10 -12.27
CA PRO A 88 31.67 -0.22 -10.89
C PRO A 88 30.35 0.52 -10.69
N PRO A 89 29.39 -0.05 -9.94
CA PRO A 89 28.20 0.71 -9.57
C PRO A 89 28.63 1.99 -8.84
N PRO A 90 27.85 3.08 -8.94
CA PRO A 90 28.13 4.31 -8.23
C PRO A 90 28.24 4.03 -6.71
N PRO A 91 28.92 4.92 -5.96
CA PRO A 91 28.94 4.88 -4.51
C PRO A 91 27.54 4.68 -3.90
N TRP A 92 27.45 3.96 -2.79
CA TRP A 92 26.16 3.60 -2.16
C TRP A 92 25.27 4.81 -1.85
N ASN A 93 25.86 5.92 -1.44
CA ASN A 93 25.21 7.19 -1.11
C ASN A 93 24.68 7.96 -2.33
N GLU A 94 25.09 7.61 -3.54
CA GLU A 94 24.62 8.23 -4.78
C GLU A 94 23.53 7.41 -5.47
N ARG A 95 23.23 6.22 -4.94
CA ARG A 95 22.21 5.33 -5.52
C ARG A 95 20.81 5.76 -5.08
N PRO A 96 19.79 5.51 -5.90
CA PRO A 96 18.42 5.48 -5.41
C PRO A 96 18.31 4.45 -4.29
N GLN A 97 17.87 4.88 -3.11
CA GLN A 97 17.72 4.01 -1.96
C GLN A 97 16.25 3.78 -1.66
N ARG A 98 15.97 2.55 -1.25
CA ARG A 98 14.72 2.14 -0.62
C ARG A 98 14.61 2.80 0.75
N LEU A 99 13.41 3.24 1.14
CA LEU A 99 13.19 3.81 2.48
C LEU A 99 13.51 2.81 3.59
N ILE A 100 13.11 1.55 3.42
CA ILE A 100 13.45 0.43 4.30
C ILE A 100 14.18 -0.62 3.48
N GLN A 101 15.36 -1.00 3.95
CA GLN A 101 16.21 -2.00 3.31
C GLN A 101 15.83 -3.40 3.82
N ASP A 102 16.23 -4.44 3.09
CA ASP A 102 16.04 -5.85 3.47
C ASP A 102 14.59 -6.34 3.63
N VAL A 103 13.61 -5.58 3.16
CA VAL A 103 12.20 -6.02 3.05
C VAL A 103 11.76 -5.98 1.59
N ILE A 104 10.96 -6.97 1.19
CA ILE A 104 10.32 -6.98 -0.12
C ILE A 104 9.37 -5.78 -0.21
N GLN A 105 9.66 -4.89 -1.15
CA GLN A 105 8.80 -3.76 -1.45
C GLN A 105 7.65 -4.20 -2.34
N VAL A 106 6.47 -3.66 -2.02
CA VAL A 106 5.23 -3.92 -2.73
C VAL A 106 4.96 -2.75 -3.66
N THR A 107 4.92 -3.06 -4.96
CA THR A 107 4.72 -2.09 -6.04
C THR A 107 3.35 -2.27 -6.70
N THR A 108 2.92 -1.31 -7.50
CA THR A 108 1.64 -1.36 -8.24
C THR A 108 1.51 -2.62 -9.10
N GLU A 109 2.61 -3.10 -9.66
CA GLU A 109 2.66 -4.28 -10.51
C GLU A 109 2.91 -5.58 -9.74
N THR A 110 3.64 -5.50 -8.62
CA THR A 110 4.12 -6.70 -7.91
C THR A 110 3.32 -7.04 -6.65
N TYR A 111 2.36 -6.21 -6.22
CA TYR A 111 1.64 -6.46 -4.96
C TYR A 111 0.97 -7.82 -4.91
N SER A 112 0.33 -8.26 -6.00
CA SER A 112 -0.30 -9.57 -6.06
C SER A 112 0.73 -10.70 -5.93
N GLY A 113 1.80 -10.66 -6.74
CA GLY A 113 2.85 -11.68 -6.70
C GLY A 113 3.61 -11.72 -5.37
N SER A 114 3.98 -10.57 -4.82
CA SER A 114 4.73 -10.44 -3.56
C SER A 114 3.95 -10.94 -2.33
N MET A 115 2.62 -10.95 -2.40
CA MET A 115 1.72 -11.48 -1.37
C MET A 115 1.03 -12.80 -1.80
N THR A 116 1.45 -13.39 -2.93
CA THR A 116 0.87 -14.61 -3.49
C THR A 116 -0.66 -14.57 -3.63
N LEU A 117 -1.15 -13.46 -4.15
CA LEU A 117 -2.55 -13.23 -4.48
C LEU A 117 -2.79 -13.47 -5.97
N TYR A 118 -3.94 -14.01 -6.31
CA TYR A 118 -4.44 -14.04 -7.67
C TYR A 118 -4.81 -12.63 -8.17
N PRO A 119 -4.97 -12.45 -9.49
CA PRO A 119 -5.42 -11.18 -10.06
C PRO A 119 -6.79 -10.69 -9.54
N ASP A 120 -7.63 -11.61 -9.05
CA ASP A 120 -8.93 -11.30 -8.43
C ASP A 120 -8.84 -10.91 -6.94
N GLY A 121 -7.65 -11.01 -6.35
CA GLY A 121 -7.39 -10.69 -4.94
C GLY A 121 -7.51 -11.88 -3.98
N THR A 122 -7.85 -13.09 -4.45
CA THR A 122 -7.87 -14.30 -3.62
C THR A 122 -6.46 -14.83 -3.34
N GLY A 123 -6.27 -15.56 -2.24
CA GLY A 123 -4.96 -16.08 -1.83
C GLY A 123 -4.62 -17.41 -2.51
N MET A 124 -3.35 -17.59 -2.88
CA MET A 124 -2.85 -18.83 -3.54
C MET A 124 -2.52 -19.97 -2.59
N TYR A 125 -2.33 -19.69 -1.30
CA TYR A 125 -1.85 -20.68 -0.32
C TYR A 125 -2.57 -20.56 1.02
N PRO A 126 -2.88 -21.70 1.67
CA PRO A 126 -3.51 -21.70 2.98
C PRO A 126 -2.54 -21.23 4.07
N VAL A 127 -3.09 -20.65 5.14
CA VAL A 127 -2.37 -20.29 6.39
C VAL A 127 -1.25 -19.23 6.19
N GLN A 128 -1.23 -18.53 5.06
CA GLN A 128 -0.28 -17.43 4.87
C GLN A 128 -0.80 -16.13 5.47
N GLU A 129 0.12 -15.38 6.07
CA GLU A 129 -0.13 -14.09 6.68
C GLU A 129 0.95 -13.10 6.23
N TYR A 130 0.60 -11.84 6.05
CA TYR A 130 1.53 -10.77 5.69
C TYR A 130 1.31 -9.57 6.58
N TRP A 131 2.41 -8.99 7.05
CA TRP A 131 2.43 -7.66 7.64
C TRP A 131 3.06 -6.69 6.67
N VAL A 132 2.25 -5.76 6.17
CA VAL A 132 2.68 -4.72 5.25
C VAL A 132 2.76 -3.41 6.02
N TYR A 133 3.97 -2.89 6.22
CA TYR A 133 4.13 -1.53 6.72
C TYR A 133 4.02 -0.55 5.56
N VAL A 134 3.11 0.41 5.70
CA VAL A 134 2.88 1.48 4.75
C VAL A 134 3.65 2.68 5.26
N GLY A 135 4.78 2.97 4.63
CA GLY A 135 5.63 4.11 4.93
C GLY A 135 5.54 5.20 3.87
N GLY A 136 6.26 6.28 4.12
CA GLY A 136 6.44 7.40 3.22
C GLY A 136 7.38 8.40 3.87
N THR A 137 7.66 9.48 3.17
CA THR A 137 8.42 10.61 3.68
C THR A 137 7.47 11.73 4.08
N PRO A 138 7.79 12.45 5.17
CA PRO A 138 7.00 13.61 5.55
C PRO A 138 7.22 14.77 4.56
N PRO A 139 6.21 15.62 4.34
CA PRO A 139 6.37 16.81 3.51
C PRO A 139 7.40 17.75 4.15
N SER A 140 8.15 18.50 3.32
CA SER A 140 9.13 19.44 3.85
C SER A 140 8.43 20.49 4.75
N PRO A 141 8.95 20.75 5.96
CA PRO A 141 8.32 21.66 6.91
C PRO A 141 8.29 23.11 6.42
N SER A 142 9.15 23.47 5.47
CA SER A 142 9.20 24.81 4.86
C SER A 142 8.22 25.01 3.71
N GLU A 143 7.43 23.99 3.36
CA GLU A 143 6.57 24.08 2.18
C GLU A 143 5.17 24.60 2.47
N PRO A 144 4.72 25.62 1.72
CA PRO A 144 3.41 26.20 1.92
C PRO A 144 2.29 25.22 1.51
N LEU A 145 1.15 25.31 2.18
CA LEU A 145 -0.03 24.44 1.98
C LEU A 145 -0.49 24.36 0.52
N TRP A 146 -0.46 25.47 -0.22
CA TRP A 146 -0.80 25.46 -1.64
C TRP A 146 0.15 24.55 -2.41
N LYS A 147 1.47 24.60 -2.15
CA LYS A 147 2.45 23.76 -2.84
C LYS A 147 2.21 22.27 -2.54
N ARG A 148 1.76 21.91 -1.32
CA ARG A 148 1.33 20.54 -0.99
C ARG A 148 0.10 20.12 -1.80
N ALA A 149 -0.92 20.97 -1.89
CA ALA A 149 -2.11 20.71 -2.71
C ALA A 149 -1.77 20.59 -4.20
N TRP A 150 -0.90 21.48 -4.69
CA TRP A 150 -0.43 21.45 -6.07
C TRP A 150 0.50 20.29 -6.34
N ARG A 151 1.21 19.72 -5.36
CA ARG A 151 2.04 18.52 -5.57
C ARG A 151 1.20 17.31 -5.94
N LYS A 152 0.01 17.17 -5.33
CA LYS A 152 -0.98 16.16 -5.74
C LYS A 152 -1.52 16.40 -7.15
N LEU A 153 -1.51 17.64 -7.62
CA LEU A 153 -1.98 18.05 -8.95
C LEU A 153 -0.86 18.23 -9.98
N SER A 154 0.40 18.16 -9.55
CA SER A 154 1.52 18.63 -10.33
C SER A 154 2.02 17.51 -11.20
N VAL A 155 1.79 17.72 -12.48
CA VAL A 155 2.31 16.95 -13.62
C VAL A 155 3.85 16.80 -13.59
N PHE A 156 4.55 17.66 -12.86
CA PHE A 156 6.02 17.76 -12.91
C PHE A 156 6.71 17.37 -11.61
N SER A 157 5.98 17.16 -10.51
CA SER A 157 6.57 16.81 -9.24
C SER A 157 6.34 15.34 -8.96
N LEU A 158 7.40 14.68 -8.49
CA LEU A 158 7.28 13.33 -7.96
C LEU A 158 6.24 13.30 -6.82
N PRO A 159 5.42 12.23 -6.73
CA PRO A 159 4.68 11.96 -5.53
C PRO A 159 5.69 11.92 -4.37
N GLY A 160 5.44 12.73 -3.34
CA GLY A 160 6.39 12.90 -2.26
C GLY A 160 5.75 13.68 -1.13
N GLY A 161 6.02 13.27 0.10
CA GLY A 161 5.35 13.82 1.28
C GLY A 161 4.05 13.08 1.62
N GLY A 162 3.97 11.76 1.38
CA GLY A 162 2.80 10.93 1.66
C GLY A 162 2.52 10.71 3.16
N CYS A 163 3.39 11.19 4.04
CA CYS A 163 3.27 10.92 5.47
C CYS A 163 2.26 11.80 6.22
N VAL A 164 1.64 11.20 7.22
CA VAL A 164 0.71 11.88 8.15
C VAL A 164 1.50 12.88 9.00
N ASP A 165 1.05 14.14 9.03
CA ASP A 165 1.58 15.15 9.95
C ASP A 165 1.29 14.72 11.41
N PRO A 166 2.27 14.75 12.32
CA PRO A 166 3.52 15.50 12.22
C PRO A 166 4.74 14.69 11.72
N HIS A 167 5.72 15.40 11.13
CA HIS A 167 6.95 14.85 10.54
C HIS A 167 7.71 13.90 11.46
N GLU A 168 7.79 14.20 12.76
CA GLU A 168 8.54 13.37 13.71
C GLU A 168 7.91 11.97 13.88
N THR A 169 6.59 11.85 13.70
CA THR A 169 5.88 10.57 13.80
C THR A 169 6.28 9.65 12.66
N CYS A 170 6.31 10.19 11.44
CA CYS A 170 6.73 9.47 10.26
C CYS A 170 8.13 8.86 10.41
N ASP A 171 9.08 9.71 10.78
CA ASP A 171 10.47 9.30 10.95
C ASP A 171 10.62 8.31 12.10
N ALA A 172 9.87 8.49 13.20
CA ALA A 172 9.89 7.58 14.33
C ALA A 172 9.40 6.18 13.94
N PHE A 173 8.32 6.06 13.18
CA PHE A 173 7.78 4.76 12.76
C PHE A 173 8.57 4.10 11.63
N ASN A 174 9.12 4.87 10.69
CA ASN A 174 10.04 4.35 9.67
C ASN A 174 11.29 3.74 10.34
N ARG A 175 11.94 4.49 11.24
CA ARG A 175 13.10 3.98 12.01
C ARG A 175 12.74 2.79 12.90
N ALA A 176 11.54 2.80 13.48
CA ALA A 176 11.07 1.71 14.31
C ALA A 176 10.84 0.43 13.51
N PHE A 177 10.29 0.54 12.29
CA PHE A 177 10.08 -0.60 11.40
C PHE A 177 11.42 -1.15 10.89
N ASP A 178 12.36 -0.29 10.50
CA ASP A 178 13.73 -0.69 10.13
C ASP A 178 14.41 -1.48 11.26
N ARG A 179 14.36 -0.95 12.49
CA ARG A 179 14.85 -1.64 13.68
C ARG A 179 14.13 -2.96 13.96
N PHE A 180 12.84 -3.05 13.63
CA PHE A 180 12.08 -4.29 13.77
C PHE A 180 12.57 -5.35 12.77
N VAL A 181 12.82 -4.96 11.53
CA VAL A 181 13.42 -5.82 10.48
C VAL A 181 14.82 -6.27 10.88
N GLU A 182 15.64 -5.38 11.43
CA GLU A 182 16.95 -5.74 11.96
C GLU A 182 16.85 -6.78 13.09
N LEU A 183 15.92 -6.57 14.03
CA LEU A 183 15.68 -7.50 15.14
C LEU A 183 15.26 -8.89 14.63
N MET A 184 14.40 -8.90 13.61
CA MET A 184 13.91 -10.09 12.93
C MET A 184 15.05 -10.92 12.30
N HIS A 185 15.97 -10.25 11.58
CA HIS A 185 17.12 -10.89 10.95
C HIS A 185 18.18 -11.35 11.95
N THR A 186 18.37 -10.63 13.06
CA THR A 186 19.46 -10.90 14.02
C THR A 186 19.09 -11.87 15.14
N LYS A 187 17.84 -11.85 15.64
CA LYS A 187 17.48 -12.57 16.88
C LYS A 187 16.52 -13.74 16.69
N THR A 188 16.16 -14.11 15.46
CA THR A 188 15.15 -15.16 15.18
C THR A 188 13.85 -14.96 15.96
N VAL A 189 13.54 -13.73 16.34
CA VAL A 189 12.20 -13.38 16.82
C VAL A 189 11.36 -13.42 15.57
N TRP A 190 10.53 -14.42 15.40
CA TRP A 190 9.60 -14.45 14.26
C TRP A 190 8.37 -13.61 14.63
N PRO A 191 7.78 -12.82 13.71
CA PRO A 191 6.53 -12.17 14.03
C PRO A 191 5.48 -13.25 14.26
N SER A 192 4.31 -12.86 14.74
CA SER A 192 3.14 -13.72 14.71
C SER A 192 2.86 -14.16 13.26
N ARG A 193 3.43 -15.30 12.85
CA ARG A 193 3.24 -16.09 11.61
C ARG A 193 3.29 -15.36 10.24
N GLY A 194 3.46 -14.05 10.17
CA GLY A 194 3.34 -13.27 8.94
C GLY A 194 4.66 -12.89 8.29
N LEU A 195 4.71 -12.90 6.96
CA LEU A 195 5.84 -12.38 6.19
C LEU A 195 5.83 -10.86 6.14
N LEU A 196 6.99 -10.22 6.27
CA LEU A 196 7.10 -8.76 6.23
C LEU A 196 7.13 -8.23 4.80
N ARG A 197 6.40 -7.15 4.57
CA ARG A 197 6.34 -6.39 3.33
C ARG A 197 6.36 -4.91 3.64
N PHE A 198 6.76 -4.12 2.66
CA PHE A 198 6.84 -2.67 2.78
C PHE A 198 6.21 -2.00 1.56
N VAL A 199 5.37 -0.99 1.77
CA VAL A 199 4.88 -0.10 0.72
C VAL A 199 5.40 1.29 1.03
N ASP A 200 5.99 1.94 0.03
CA ASP A 200 6.38 3.34 0.11
C ASP A 200 5.36 4.18 -0.67
N CYS A 201 4.53 4.95 0.02
CA CYS A 201 3.52 5.77 -0.65
C CYS A 201 4.11 6.92 -1.48
N ASP A 202 5.39 7.26 -1.32
CA ASP A 202 6.03 8.22 -2.23
C ASP A 202 6.37 7.56 -3.58
N ASN A 203 6.80 6.30 -3.56
CA ASN A 203 7.23 5.59 -4.76
C ASN A 203 6.10 4.81 -5.45
N SER A 204 5.09 4.38 -4.67
CA SER A 204 3.98 3.54 -5.11
C SER A 204 2.61 4.11 -4.69
N PRO A 205 2.29 5.38 -4.98
CA PRO A 205 1.07 6.03 -4.49
C PRO A 205 -0.21 5.35 -5.00
N ILE A 206 -0.19 4.72 -6.17
CA ILE A 206 -1.35 4.01 -6.73
C ILE A 206 -1.76 2.82 -5.84
N VAL A 207 -0.79 2.13 -5.22
CA VAL A 207 -1.06 1.07 -4.26
C VAL A 207 -1.75 1.66 -3.03
N CYS A 208 -1.21 2.75 -2.48
CA CYS A 208 -1.77 3.42 -1.30
C CYS A 208 -3.19 3.94 -1.55
N ASP A 209 -3.42 4.61 -2.70
CA ASP A 209 -4.73 5.10 -3.12
C ASP A 209 -5.74 3.96 -3.32
N ARG A 210 -5.29 2.85 -3.93
CA ARG A 210 -6.14 1.66 -4.14
C ARG A 210 -6.57 1.03 -2.83
N TRP A 211 -5.66 0.93 -1.87
CA TRP A 211 -5.94 0.37 -0.55
C TRP A 211 -6.61 1.37 0.41
N GLN A 212 -6.69 2.65 0.01
CA GLN A 212 -7.19 3.74 0.86
C GLN A 212 -6.43 3.82 2.17
N VAL A 213 -5.10 3.68 2.10
CA VAL A 213 -4.19 3.76 3.25
C VAL A 213 -3.31 4.99 3.12
N ASP A 214 -3.03 5.60 4.27
CA ASP A 214 -2.01 6.62 4.41
C ASP A 214 -0.71 6.00 4.93
N ALA A 215 0.41 6.72 4.84
CA ALA A 215 1.65 6.28 5.44
C ALA A 215 1.57 6.32 6.98
N VAL A 216 2.44 5.56 7.65
CA VAL A 216 2.39 5.26 9.09
C VAL A 216 1.16 4.42 9.42
N MET A 217 0.93 3.38 8.61
CA MET A 217 -0.10 2.38 8.84
C MET A 217 0.48 0.97 8.69
N LEU A 218 -0.14 0.00 9.36
CA LEU A 218 0.09 -1.41 9.14
C LEU A 218 -1.13 -2.00 8.45
N ALA A 219 -0.91 -2.76 7.39
CA ALA A 219 -1.91 -3.67 6.85
C ALA A 219 -1.52 -5.11 7.22
N HIS A 220 -2.47 -5.83 7.81
CA HIS A 220 -2.37 -7.26 8.03
C HIS A 220 -3.26 -7.97 7.02
N VAL A 221 -2.64 -8.83 6.21
CA VAL A 221 -3.31 -9.61 5.17
C VAL A 221 -3.27 -11.07 5.59
N LYS A 222 -4.43 -11.65 5.86
CA LYS A 222 -4.55 -13.02 6.35
C LYS A 222 -5.35 -13.88 5.38
N MET A 223 -4.78 -15.01 4.98
CA MET A 223 -5.49 -15.99 4.16
C MET A 223 -6.37 -16.84 5.08
N GLY A 224 -7.65 -16.89 4.75
CA GLY A 224 -8.70 -17.52 5.54
C GLY A 224 -9.02 -18.93 5.06
N HIS A 225 -10.31 -19.21 4.87
CA HIS A 225 -10.78 -20.49 4.37
C HIS A 225 -10.34 -20.68 2.91
N CYS A 226 -9.94 -21.90 2.56
CA CYS A 226 -9.42 -22.20 1.24
C CYS A 226 -10.18 -23.37 0.60
N ASN A 227 -10.56 -23.18 -0.64
CA ASN A 227 -11.13 -24.23 -1.49
C ASN A 227 -10.04 -24.74 -2.44
N MET A 228 -9.90 -26.06 -2.54
CA MET A 228 -9.03 -26.67 -3.54
C MET A 228 -9.83 -26.89 -4.82
N LEU A 229 -9.38 -26.26 -5.92
CA LEU A 229 -9.92 -26.50 -7.25
C LEU A 229 -9.02 -27.46 -8.02
N PHE A 230 -9.62 -28.52 -8.55
CA PHE A 230 -8.96 -29.52 -9.40
C PHE A 230 -9.40 -29.30 -10.86
N LYS A 231 -8.91 -28.27 -11.56
CA LYS A 231 -8.93 -28.14 -13.05
C LYS A 231 -8.58 -26.70 -13.49
N PRO A 232 -7.74 -26.53 -14.53
CA PRO A 232 -6.88 -27.53 -15.19
C PRO A 232 -5.67 -27.96 -14.34
N GLU A 233 -5.31 -27.17 -13.32
CA GLU A 233 -4.24 -27.46 -12.35
C GLU A 233 -4.82 -27.47 -10.93
N VAL A 234 -4.15 -28.15 -10.00
CA VAL A 234 -4.52 -28.11 -8.58
C VAL A 234 -4.12 -26.75 -8.04
N ARG A 235 -5.11 -25.96 -7.64
CA ARG A 235 -4.89 -24.65 -7.03
C ARG A 235 -5.77 -24.43 -5.81
N TRP A 236 -5.25 -23.68 -4.85
CA TRP A 236 -6.03 -23.23 -3.70
C TRP A 236 -6.58 -21.84 -4.00
N ILE A 237 -7.86 -21.62 -3.72
CA ILE A 237 -8.47 -20.29 -3.70
C ILE A 237 -8.85 -20.01 -2.26
N CYS A 238 -8.11 -19.09 -1.64
CA CYS A 238 -8.32 -18.69 -0.27
C CYS A 238 -9.01 -17.34 -0.18
N ASP A 239 -9.95 -17.21 0.75
CA ASP A 239 -10.49 -15.91 1.14
C ASP A 239 -9.37 -15.07 1.74
N VAL A 240 -9.38 -13.77 1.48
CA VAL A 240 -8.35 -12.83 1.98
C VAL A 240 -9.00 -11.78 2.85
N ARG A 241 -8.55 -11.71 4.10
CA ARG A 241 -9.00 -10.70 5.07
C ARG A 241 -7.91 -9.63 5.23
N TRP A 242 -8.30 -8.38 4.94
CA TRP A 242 -7.47 -7.21 5.14
C TRP A 242 -7.85 -6.51 6.45
N THR A 243 -6.85 -6.21 7.27
CA THR A 243 -7.01 -5.49 8.54
C THR A 243 -6.02 -4.33 8.57
N TYR A 244 -6.51 -3.10 8.65
CA TYR A 244 -5.67 -1.90 8.66
C TYR A 244 -5.59 -1.32 10.06
N VAL A 245 -4.38 -0.96 10.48
CA VAL A 245 -4.06 -0.39 11.79
C VAL A 245 -3.33 0.92 11.59
N GLY A 246 -3.97 2.03 11.94
CA GLY A 246 -3.32 3.36 11.92
C GLY A 246 -2.36 3.53 13.10
N LEU A 247 -1.22 4.19 12.85
CA LEU A 247 -0.22 4.51 13.86
C LEU A 247 -0.09 6.04 14.01
N PRO A 248 0.24 6.56 15.21
CA PRO A 248 0.40 5.83 16.47
C PRO A 248 -0.92 5.24 16.98
N LEU A 249 -0.81 4.18 17.78
CA LEU A 249 -1.96 3.56 18.43
C LEU A 249 -2.54 4.53 19.47
N LYS A 250 -3.86 4.71 19.43
CA LYS A 250 -4.57 5.49 20.46
C LYS A 250 -4.53 4.79 21.81
N GLU A 251 -4.67 3.47 21.80
CA GLU A 251 -4.64 2.61 22.97
C GLU A 251 -3.75 1.40 22.68
N MET A 252 -2.90 1.06 23.64
CA MET A 252 -2.07 -0.13 23.55
C MET A 252 -2.85 -1.37 23.96
N PRO A 253 -2.54 -2.54 23.38
CA PRO A 253 -3.12 -3.81 23.84
C PRO A 253 -2.67 -4.19 25.28
N PHE A 254 -1.69 -3.49 25.85
CA PHE A 254 -1.24 -3.68 27.23
C PHE A 254 -0.83 -2.34 27.87
N HIS A 255 -1.04 -2.24 29.19
CA HIS A 255 -0.56 -1.11 29.98
C HIS A 255 0.85 -1.38 30.50
N ARG A 256 1.79 -0.49 30.18
CA ARG A 256 3.14 -0.53 30.76
C ARG A 256 3.31 0.56 31.79
N SER A 257 3.84 0.17 32.95
CA SER A 257 4.19 1.09 34.01
C SER A 257 5.64 0.87 34.47
N GLN A 258 6.35 1.94 34.80
CA GLN A 258 7.69 1.86 35.39
C GLN A 258 7.67 2.41 36.81
N LYS A 259 8.37 1.68 37.68
CA LYS A 259 8.64 2.13 39.04
C LYS A 259 9.85 3.06 39.00
N LEU A 260 9.65 4.30 39.41
CA LEU A 260 10.70 5.29 39.58
C LEU A 260 11.54 4.97 40.83
N PRO A 261 12.76 5.53 40.96
CA PRO A 261 13.62 5.30 42.13
C PRO A 261 12.98 5.69 43.46
N ASP A 262 12.02 6.62 43.45
CA ASP A 262 11.25 7.07 44.62
C ASP A 262 10.06 6.15 44.97
N GLY A 263 9.89 5.05 44.24
CA GLY A 263 8.85 4.05 44.47
C GLY A 263 7.52 4.33 43.76
N ARG A 264 7.33 5.50 43.13
CA ARG A 264 6.12 5.81 42.35
C ARG A 264 6.06 4.97 41.07
N VAL A 265 4.86 4.57 40.67
CA VAL A 265 4.62 3.84 39.42
C VAL A 265 3.94 4.77 38.43
N VAL A 266 4.60 5.04 37.30
CA VAL A 266 4.10 5.95 36.26
C VAL A 266 3.84 5.20 34.95
N PRO A 267 2.78 5.55 34.20
CA PRO A 267 2.58 5.01 32.85
C PRO A 267 3.70 5.50 31.94
N ILE A 268 4.25 4.59 31.13
CA ILE A 268 5.20 4.95 30.07
C ILE A 268 4.46 4.97 28.74
N PHE A 269 4.62 6.04 27.98
CA PHE A 269 4.19 6.07 26.59
C PHE A 269 5.07 5.14 25.76
N PRO A 270 4.48 4.15 25.07
CA PRO A 270 5.24 3.20 24.28
C PRO A 270 5.96 3.93 23.14
N SER A 271 7.22 3.58 22.93
CA SER A 271 7.95 4.04 21.75
C SER A 271 7.31 3.50 20.46
N ALA A 272 7.56 4.15 19.31
CA ALA A 272 7.08 3.67 18.00
C ALA A 272 7.46 2.19 17.74
N PHE A 273 8.67 1.79 18.16
CA PHE A 273 9.13 0.40 18.10
C PHE A 273 8.30 -0.54 18.96
N GLU A 274 7.98 -0.15 20.20
CA GLU A 274 7.17 -0.97 21.09
C GLU A 274 5.73 -1.11 20.59
N GLN A 275 5.18 -0.06 19.98
CA GLN A 275 3.87 -0.12 19.33
C GLN A 275 3.88 -1.11 18.16
N LEU A 276 4.83 -0.99 17.22
CA LEU A 276 4.97 -1.94 16.11
C LEU A 276 5.18 -3.37 16.60
N TYR A 277 6.11 -3.55 17.54
CA TYR A 277 6.42 -4.86 18.12
C TYR A 277 5.18 -5.48 18.79
N SER A 278 4.42 -4.67 19.53
CA SER A 278 3.20 -5.16 20.20
C SER A 278 2.17 -5.70 19.23
N VAL A 279 2.02 -5.08 18.06
CA VAL A 279 1.02 -5.46 17.07
C VAL A 279 1.48 -6.65 16.24
N MET A 280 2.75 -6.65 15.81
CA MET A 280 3.25 -7.62 14.84
C MET A 280 3.82 -8.89 15.49
N ALA A 281 4.41 -8.78 16.68
CA ALA A 281 5.09 -9.91 17.34
C ALA A 281 4.24 -10.63 18.38
N LEU A 282 3.25 -9.96 18.99
CA LEU A 282 2.41 -10.58 20.03
C LEU A 282 1.13 -11.15 19.42
N ASN A 283 0.93 -12.46 19.60
CA ASN A 283 -0.31 -13.13 19.20
C ASN A 283 -1.52 -12.52 19.92
N GLY A 284 -2.62 -12.31 19.20
CA GLY A 284 -3.86 -11.76 19.76
C GLY A 284 -3.90 -10.24 19.91
N ALA A 285 -2.82 -9.52 19.56
CA ALA A 285 -2.80 -8.06 19.60
C ALA A 285 -3.86 -7.42 18.69
N LEU A 286 -4.10 -8.02 17.51
CA LEU A 286 -5.16 -7.57 16.61
C LEU A 286 -6.56 -7.77 17.20
N ASP A 287 -6.81 -8.90 17.85
CA ASP A 287 -8.09 -9.18 18.48
C ASP A 287 -8.37 -8.18 19.62
N ALA A 288 -7.32 -7.80 20.35
CA ALA A 288 -7.39 -6.76 21.38
C ALA A 288 -7.70 -5.37 20.78
N LEU A 289 -7.11 -5.03 19.62
CA LEU A 289 -7.37 -3.75 18.93
C LEU A 289 -8.78 -3.66 18.31
N GLN A 290 -9.33 -4.79 17.84
CA GLN A 290 -10.70 -4.84 17.30
C GLN A 290 -11.75 -4.56 18.38
N ASN A 291 -11.48 -4.97 19.62
CA ASN A 291 -12.39 -4.74 20.74
C ASN A 291 -12.35 -3.30 21.27
N THR A 292 -11.28 -2.53 21.02
CA THR A 292 -11.13 -1.16 21.53
C THR A 292 -11.54 -0.08 20.53
N THR A 293 -11.59 -0.37 19.23
CA THR A 293 -11.86 0.62 18.19
C THR A 293 -13.30 0.57 17.66
N LYS A 294 -14.13 1.54 18.08
CA LYS A 294 -15.24 2.02 17.21
C LYS A 294 -14.59 2.72 15.99
N PRO A 295 -15.05 2.46 14.74
CA PRO A 295 -14.17 2.22 13.59
C PRO A 295 -13.35 3.46 13.17
N PRO A 296 -12.16 3.25 12.55
CA PRO A 296 -12.12 2.92 11.13
C PRO A 296 -11.27 1.68 10.84
N LEU A 297 -11.66 0.53 11.38
CA LEU A 297 -11.22 -0.75 10.81
C LEU A 297 -12.16 -1.06 9.64
N VAL A 298 -11.67 -0.83 8.43
CA VAL A 298 -12.40 -1.23 7.22
C VAL A 298 -11.96 -2.65 6.88
N GLU A 299 -12.78 -3.61 7.28
CA GLU A 299 -12.61 -4.99 6.89
C GLU A 299 -13.17 -5.17 5.48
N TRP A 300 -12.28 -5.46 4.53
CA TRP A 300 -12.67 -5.90 3.20
C TRP A 300 -12.45 -7.40 3.11
N THR A 301 -13.53 -8.13 2.91
CA THR A 301 -13.49 -9.53 2.49
C THR A 301 -13.78 -9.54 1.00
N TYR A 302 -12.84 -10.05 0.19
CA TYR A 302 -13.14 -10.36 -1.20
C TYR A 302 -13.94 -11.68 -1.20
N PRO A 303 -15.23 -11.68 -1.58
CA PRO A 303 -16.00 -12.90 -1.64
C PRO A 303 -15.41 -13.82 -2.71
N ASN A 304 -15.34 -15.11 -2.40
CA ASN A 304 -14.93 -16.13 -3.36
C ASN A 304 -15.81 -16.03 -4.63
N PRO A 305 -15.24 -15.89 -5.83
CA PRO A 305 -16.01 -15.74 -7.07
C PRO A 305 -16.96 -16.91 -7.35
N ASP A 306 -16.72 -18.10 -6.79
CA ASP A 306 -17.65 -19.23 -6.91
C ASP A 306 -18.95 -19.00 -6.11
N THR A 307 -18.91 -18.26 -5.00
CA THR A 307 -20.13 -17.86 -4.26
C THR A 307 -20.98 -16.82 -5.01
N LEU A 308 -20.34 -16.01 -5.86
CA LEU A 308 -21.04 -15.05 -6.72
C LEU A 308 -21.78 -15.72 -7.89
N LYS A 309 -21.38 -16.95 -8.25
CA LYS A 309 -22.02 -17.70 -9.34
C LYS A 309 -23.35 -18.31 -8.88
N ASP A 310 -23.41 -18.82 -7.66
CA ASP A 310 -24.64 -19.33 -7.06
C ASP A 310 -25.70 -18.22 -6.86
N ASP A 311 -25.29 -16.99 -6.55
CA ASP A 311 -26.20 -15.84 -6.44
C ASP A 311 -26.74 -15.36 -7.80
N GLN A 312 -25.95 -15.48 -8.88
CA GLN A 312 -26.41 -15.18 -10.24
C GLN A 312 -27.38 -16.24 -10.76
N ASP A 313 -27.16 -17.51 -10.43
CA ASP A 313 -28.06 -18.61 -10.78
C ASP A 313 -29.35 -18.56 -9.94
N ALA A 314 -29.29 -18.15 -8.67
CA ALA A 314 -30.48 -17.91 -7.83
C ALA A 314 -31.32 -16.72 -8.32
N ALA A 315 -30.70 -15.65 -8.83
CA ALA A 315 -31.40 -14.53 -9.44
C ALA A 315 -32.03 -14.89 -10.80
N ALA A 316 -31.42 -15.82 -11.55
CA ALA A 316 -31.97 -16.35 -12.80
C ALA A 316 -33.11 -17.37 -12.57
N LEU A 317 -33.15 -18.05 -11.42
CA LEU A 317 -34.24 -18.93 -11.01
C LEU A 317 -35.44 -18.20 -10.39
N ALA A 318 -35.26 -16.95 -9.97
CA ALA A 318 -36.30 -16.09 -9.42
C ALA A 318 -36.93 -15.11 -10.44
N ALA A 319 -36.48 -15.14 -11.70
CA ALA A 319 -36.98 -14.35 -12.82
C ALA A 319 -37.71 -15.24 -13.84
#